data_AF-A0A8C0W7H1-F1
#
_entry.id   AF-A0A8C0W7H1-F1
#
_cell.length_a   1.000
_cell.length_b   1.000
_cell.length_c   1.000
_cell.angle_alpha   90.00
_cell.angle_beta   90.00
_cell.angle_gamma   90.00
#
_symmetry.space_group_name_H-M   'P 1'
#
loop_
_entity.id
_entity.type
_entity.pdbx_description
1 polymer ?
#
loop_
_entity_poly.entity_id
_entity_poly.type
_entity_poly.pdbx_seq_one_letter_code
_entity_poly.pdbx_strand_id
1 'polypeptide(L)' 'METIYPFLFLGLVYSFLGPNPFVAWLHFLVFLVGRMVHTVAYLGKLRAPIRSVSYTLAQLPCASMALQILWEAARHL' A
#
# COMPACT_ATOMS: atom_id res chain seq x y z
N MET A 1 12.47 -4.48 -0.76
CA MET A 1 12.34 -4.27 0.70
C MET A 1 11.68 -2.94 1.01
N GLU A 2 12.09 -1.87 0.32
CA GLU A 2 11.63 -0.48 0.52
C GLU A 2 10.11 -0.25 0.59
N THR A 3 9.28 -1.08 -0.04
CA THR A 3 7.81 -0.87 -0.07
C THR A 3 7.02 -1.86 0.76
N ILE A 4 7.47 -3.11 0.85
CA ILE A 4 6.72 -4.17 1.56
C ILE A 4 6.90 -4.01 3.07
N TYR A 5 8.09 -3.67 3.55
CA TYR A 5 8.31 -3.52 4.99
C TYR A 5 7.49 -2.38 5.61
N PRO A 6 7.43 -1.17 5.00
CA PRO A 6 6.51 -0.14 5.48
C PRO A 6 5.05 -0.56 5.40
N PHE A 7 4.63 -1.25 4.34
CA PHE A 7 3.26 -1.74 4.23
C PHE A 7 2.88 -2.73 5.34
N LEU A 8 3.80 -3.62 5.74
CA LEU A 8 3.53 -4.55 6.85
C LEU A 8 3.25 -3.80 8.16
N PHE A 9 4.03 -2.75 8.44
CA PHE A 9 3.79 -1.89 9.61
C PHE A 9 2.48 -1.12 9.49
N LEU A 10 2.30 -0.38 8.39
CA LEU A 10 1.11 0.45 8.16
C LEU A 10 -0.17 -0.37 8.12
N GLY A 11 -0.16 -1.49 7.41
CA GLY A 11 -1.32 -2.38 7.29
C GLY A 11 -1.71 -2.99 8.63
N LEU A 12 -0.72 -3.43 9.43
CA LEU A 12 -0.98 -3.95 10.77
C LEU A 12 -1.64 -2.91 11.67
N VAL A 13 -1.06 -1.71 11.75
CA VAL A 13 -1.62 -0.62 12.57
C VAL A 13 -3.01 -0.24 12.05
N TYR A 14 -3.15 -0.04 10.74
CA TYR A 14 -4.41 0.33 10.08
C TYR A 14 -5.55 -0.64 10.36
N SER A 15 -5.28 -1.95 10.46
CA SER A 15 -6.29 -2.96 10.80
C SER A 15 -6.95 -2.75 12.17
N PHE A 16 -6.26 -2.10 13.12
CA PHE A 16 -6.79 -1.83 14.46
C PHE A 16 -7.46 -0.46 14.60
N LEU A 17 -7.45 0.38 13.56
CA LEU A 17 -8.13 1.69 13.56
C LEU A 17 -9.66 1.60 13.41
N GLY A 18 -10.23 0.38 13.31
CA GLY A 18 -11.64 0.17 12.98
C GLY A 18 -12.06 0.70 11.61
N PRO A 19 -11.26 0.54 10.53
CA PRO A 19 -11.65 1.02 9.21
C PRO A 19 -12.85 0.24 8.68
N ASN A 20 -13.56 0.81 7.70
CA ASN A 20 -14.57 0.06 6.96
C ASN A 20 -13.92 -1.20 6.32
N PRO A 21 -14.44 -2.42 6.56
CA PRO A 21 -13.80 -3.65 6.10
C PRO A 21 -13.59 -3.71 4.58
N PHE A 22 -14.56 -3.23 3.79
CA PHE A 22 -14.46 -3.22 2.34
C PHE A 22 -13.35 -2.27 1.85
N VAL A 23 -13.24 -1.10 2.49
CA VAL A 23 -12.19 -0.12 2.17
C VAL A 23 -10.81 -0.67 2.54
N ALA A 24 -10.68 -1.32 3.70
CA ALA A 24 -9.43 -1.96 4.10
C ALA A 24 -9.01 -3.06 3.12
N TRP A 25 -9.97 -3.91 2.71
CA TRP A 25 -9.75 -4.91 1.66
C TRP A 25 -9.24 -4.30 0.36
N LEU A 26 -9.84 -3.19 -0.08
CA LEU A 26 -9.40 -2.50 -1.29
C LEU A 26 -7.95 -1.98 -1.17
N HIS A 27 -7.57 -1.41 -0.03
CA HIS A 27 -6.18 -0.96 0.20
C HIS A 27 -5.19 -2.12 0.08
N PHE A 28 -5.50 -3.25 0.73
CA PHE A 28 -4.62 -4.41 0.74
C PHE A 28 -4.55 -5.09 -0.64
N LEU A 29 -5.68 -5.18 -1.34
CA LEU A 29 -5.75 -5.81 -2.65
C LEU A 29 -5.05 -4.98 -3.73
N VAL A 30 -5.21 -3.66 -3.72
CA VAL A 30 -4.48 -2.74 -4.62
C VAL A 30 -2.98 -2.84 -4.38
N PHE A 31 -2.54 -2.86 -3.11
CA PHE A 31 -1.13 -3.04 -2.78
C PHE A 31 -0.61 -4.40 -3.29
N LEU A 32 -1.31 -5.49 -2.97
CA LEU A 32 -0.93 -6.85 -3.35
C LEU A 32 -0.77 -6.98 -4.88
N VAL A 33 -1.80 -6.61 -5.64
CA VAL A 33 -1.78 -6.69 -7.11
C VAL A 33 -0.70 -5.79 -7.68
N GLY A 34 -0.58 -4.56 -7.18
CA GLY A 34 0.46 -3.62 -7.61
C GLY A 34 1.87 -4.19 -7.41
N ARG A 35 2.15 -4.84 -6.27
CA ARG A 35 3.45 -5.46 -5.98
C ARG A 35 3.72 -6.71 -6.82
N MET A 36 2.70 -7.53 -7.08
CA MET A 36 2.82 -8.70 -7.96
C MET A 36 3.14 -8.25 -9.39
N VAL A 37 2.36 -7.31 -9.94
CA VAL A 37 2.59 -6.74 -11.28
C VAL A 37 3.96 -6.06 -11.36
N HIS A 38 4.35 -5.30 -10.34
CA HIS A 38 5.67 -4.65 -10.30
C HIS A 38 6.81 -5.68 -10.40
N THR A 39 6.71 -6.78 -9.66
CA THR A 39 7.73 -7.83 -9.65
C THR A 39 7.79 -8.56 -10.98
N VAL A 40 6.64 -8.91 -11.56
CA VAL A 40 6.55 -9.48 -12.91
C VAL A 40 7.13 -8.52 -13.95
N ALA A 41 6.79 -7.22 -13.88
CA ALA A 41 7.30 -6.21 -14.80
C ALA A 41 8.81 -6.01 -14.69
N TYR A 42 9.35 -6.08 -13.47
CA TYR A 42 10.78 -5.95 -13.21
C TYR A 42 11.56 -7.16 -13.74
N LEU A 43 11.17 -8.38 -13.34
CA LEU A 43 11.88 -9.60 -13.71
C LEU A 43 11.67 -9.97 -15.19
N GLY A 44 10.47 -9.73 -15.72
CA GLY A 44 10.12 -9.96 -17.12
C GLY A 44 10.61 -8.88 -18.09
N LYS A 45 11.35 -7.87 -17.62
CA LYS A 45 11.86 -6.74 -18.43
C LYS A 45 10.79 -6.11 -19.32
N LEU A 46 9.58 -5.94 -18.79
CA LEU A 46 8.45 -5.39 -19.54
C LEU A 46 8.72 -3.93 -19.92
N ARG A 47 8.10 -3.47 -21.01
CA ARG A 47 8.25 -2.09 -21.49
C ARG A 47 7.88 -1.06 -20.42
N ALA A 48 8.62 0.04 -20.39
CA ALA A 48 8.18 1.22 -19.66
C ALA A 48 6.84 1.73 -20.23
N PRO A 49 5.93 2.27 -19.40
CA PRO A 49 6.08 2.61 -17.98
C PRO A 49 5.47 1.60 -16.99
N ILE A 50 5.22 0.34 -17.39
CA ILE A 50 4.41 -0.63 -16.61
C ILE A 50 4.94 -0.82 -15.18
N ARG A 51 6.26 -0.96 -15.03
CA ARG A 51 6.90 -1.06 -13.71
C ARG A 51 6.66 0.19 -12.86
N SER A 52 6.87 1.38 -13.41
CA SER A 52 6.72 2.64 -12.68
C SER A 52 5.26 2.89 -12.29
N VAL A 53 4.32 2.59 -13.18
CA VAL A 53 2.88 2.72 -12.89
C VAL A 53 2.45 1.76 -11.79
N SER A 54 2.82 0.48 -11.86
CA SER A 54 2.50 -0.51 -10.82
C SER A 54 3.15 -0.17 -9.47
N TYR A 55 4.35 0.41 -9.47
CA TYR A 55 4.96 0.97 -8.26
C TYR A 55 4.07 2.07 -7.66
N THR A 56 3.75 3.11 -8.44
CA THR A 56 2.98 4.25 -7.95
C THR A 56 1.59 3.85 -7.46
N LEU A 57 0.90 2.98 -8.19
CA LEU A 57 -0.42 2.46 -7.78
C LEU A 57 -0.37 1.72 -6.44
N ALA A 58 0.68 0.93 -6.19
CA ALA A 58 0.85 0.24 -4.91
C ALA A 58 1.14 1.21 -3.76
N GLN A 59 1.71 2.40 -4.03
CA GLN A 59 2.02 3.37 -2.98
C GLN A 59 0.82 4.23 -2.54
N LEU A 60 -0.20 4.38 -3.39
CA LEU A 60 -1.41 5.11 -3.04
C LEU A 60 -2.09 4.60 -1.74
N PRO A 61 -2.35 3.29 -1.56
CA PRO A 61 -2.91 2.80 -0.31
C PRO A 61 -1.94 2.97 0.88
N CYS A 62 -0.63 2.90 0.67
CA CYS A 62 0.34 3.13 1.74
C CYS A 62 0.29 4.57 2.25
N ALA A 63 0.25 5.55 1.34
CA ALA A 63 0.12 6.97 1.70
C ALA A 63 -1.21 7.24 2.41
N SER A 64 -2.31 6.67 1.91
CA SER A 64 -3.64 6.77 2.53
C SER A 64 -3.66 6.23 3.97
N MET A 65 -3.12 5.03 4.20
CA MET A 65 -3.05 4.44 5.55
C MET A 65 -2.16 5.28 6.48
N ALA A 66 -1.01 5.76 5.99
CA ALA A 66 -0.11 6.58 6.78
C ALA A 66 -0.77 7.89 7.25
N LEU A 67 -1.54 8.56 6.39
CA LEU A 67 -2.28 9.77 6.75
C LEU A 67 -3.38 9.48 7.78
N GLN A 68 -4.12 8.38 7.63
CA GLN A 68 -5.14 7.98 8.60
C GLN A 68 -4.53 7.64 9.96
N ILE A 69 -3.40 6.92 9.98
CA ILE A 69 -2.67 6.60 11.21
C ILE A 69 -2.15 7.88 11.88
N LEU A 70 -1.55 8.79 11.11
CA LEU A 70 -1.03 10.05 11.65
C LEU A 70 -2.14 10.89 12.28
N TRP A 71 -3.30 10.96 11.62
CA TRP A 71 -4.46 11.68 12.08
C TRP A 71 -5.04 11.10 13.38
N GLU A 72 -5.19 9.77 13.44
CA GLU A 72 -5.65 9.10 14.66
C GLU A 72 -4.62 9.19 15.79
N ALA A 73 -3.32 9.10 15.50
CA ALA A 73 -2.28 9.31 16.51
C ALA A 73 -2.30 10.74 17.07
N ALA A 74 -2.44 11.76 16.20
CA ALA A 74 -2.48 13.15 16.60
C ALA A 74 -3.72 13.51 17.44
N ARG A 75 -4.86 12.83 17.22
CA ARG A 75 -6.09 13.02 18.00
C ARG A 75 -6.00 12.48 19.43
N HIS A 76 -5.09 11.55 19.69
CA HIS A 76 -4.93 10.91 21.00
C HIS A 76 -3.73 11.45 21.80
N LEU A 77 -3.08 12.51 21.31
CA LEU A 77 -2.04 13.28 22.01
C LEU A 77 -2.65 14.48 22.73
#